data_AF-A0A067GE89-F1
#
_entry.id   AF-A0A067GE89-F1
#
_cell.length_a   1.000
_cell.length_b   1.000
_cell.length_c   1.000
_cell.angle_alpha   90.00
_cell.angle_beta   90.00
_cell.angle_gamma   90.00
#
_symmetry.space_group_name_H-M   'P 1'
#
loop_
_entity.id
_entity.type
_entity.pdbx_description
1 polymer ?
#
loop_
_entity_poly.entity_id
_entity_poly.type
_entity_poly.pdbx_seq_one_letter_code
_entity_poly.pdbx_strand_id
1 'polypeptide(L)'
;MKDTTGAHSEQLETTKHLHQIQTQVVTSGLEKSDYITPRIITACAQLKQMTYARKMFDKITDQNVVSWNAMFNGYAQNEFHRTVVVLFTQMKKLDAMPNCFTFPIVLKSCVKINALREGEELHCLVLKNGFRANIFVGTALIELYSTGKAIEAAYKVFGEMDERNVVVWTSMINGYISCGDIVSARCLFELAPERDVILWNTIVSGYIDVRNMIEARKLFDQMPKKDVISWNTMLSGYANNGDVEECKRLFEEMPERNVFSWNGLIGGYANNGLFFEVLDAFKRMLTEGRVFPNDATIVTVLSACARLGALDFSKWVHVYAEYNGYQGNVCVGNALIDMYAKCGIIENAVDVFNSMDTKDLITWNTIISGLAMHGRGAGALSLFHEMKNAGEMPDGITFIGILCACTHMGLVEEGLSYFQSMAMDYSIVPQIEHYGCMVDLLARAGRLAEAVDFVKRMPIEADAVIWANLLGSCRVYKNVELAELALERLTELEPKNPANFVMLSNIYGDLGRWKDVARIKVAMRDTGFKKLPGCSSIEVNEVVMLGCLSRELDRKSIVRAEANMIKLLPQNNHPLTFIVVIFSTFASV
;
A
#
# COMPACT_ATOMS: atom_id res chain seq x y z
N MET A 1 27.63 -3.09 -10.33
CA MET A 1 28.40 -1.88 -9.95
C MET A 1 28.89 -1.00 -11.13
N LYS A 2 28.60 -1.31 -12.41
CA LYS A 2 28.97 -0.42 -13.53
C LYS A 2 27.82 0.47 -14.06
N ASP A 3 26.55 0.17 -13.75
CA ASP A 3 25.43 0.89 -14.39
C ASP A 3 24.83 2.03 -13.57
N THR A 4 24.95 2.02 -12.23
CA THR A 4 24.53 3.18 -11.39
C THR A 4 25.57 4.30 -11.39
N THR A 5 26.87 3.94 -11.45
CA THR A 5 27.94 4.90 -11.73
C THR A 5 27.85 5.44 -13.15
N GLY A 6 27.39 4.63 -14.12
CA GLY A 6 27.09 5.04 -15.48
C GLY A 6 25.96 6.06 -15.57
N ALA A 7 24.82 5.83 -14.90
CA ALA A 7 23.69 6.78 -14.89
C ALA A 7 24.01 8.09 -14.16
N HIS A 8 24.77 8.03 -13.06
CA HIS A 8 25.20 9.23 -12.33
C HIS A 8 26.34 9.96 -13.06
N SER A 9 27.24 9.25 -13.75
CA SER A 9 28.24 9.87 -14.62
C SER A 9 27.63 10.46 -15.89
N GLU A 10 26.63 9.79 -16.48
CA GLU A 10 25.85 10.32 -17.61
C GLU A 10 25.08 11.56 -17.19
N GLN A 11 24.42 11.57 -16.02
CA GLN A 11 23.80 12.79 -15.49
C GLN A 11 24.82 13.90 -15.28
N LEU A 12 26.00 13.60 -14.72
CA LEU A 12 27.06 14.59 -14.50
C LEU A 12 27.63 15.13 -15.82
N GLU A 13 27.83 14.27 -16.83
CA GLU A 13 28.27 14.63 -18.18
C GLU A 13 27.21 15.44 -18.92
N THR A 14 25.94 15.06 -18.82
CA THR A 14 24.81 15.79 -19.39
C THR A 14 24.68 17.19 -18.77
N THR A 15 24.93 17.30 -17.47
CA THR A 15 24.94 18.60 -16.76
C THR A 15 26.13 19.48 -17.17
N LYS A 16 27.30 18.88 -17.41
CA LYS A 16 28.49 19.57 -17.95
C LYS A 16 28.28 20.02 -19.40
N HIS A 17 27.65 19.20 -20.24
CA HIS A 17 27.30 19.57 -21.61
C HIS A 17 26.25 20.68 -21.64
N LEU A 18 25.28 20.69 -20.71
CA LEU A 18 24.35 21.80 -20.55
C LEU A 18 25.09 23.09 -20.15
N HIS A 19 26.08 23.02 -19.26
CA HIS A 19 26.94 24.15 -18.91
C HIS A 19 27.82 24.63 -20.09
N GLN A 20 28.25 23.75 -20.98
CA GLN A 20 28.98 24.11 -22.21
C GLN A 20 28.06 24.77 -23.23
N ILE A 21 26.87 24.22 -23.47
CA ILE A 21 25.83 24.81 -24.31
C ILE A 21 25.42 26.18 -23.75
N GLN A 22 25.28 26.29 -22.43
CA GLN A 22 25.07 27.55 -21.72
C GLN A 22 26.17 28.56 -22.00
N THR A 23 27.44 28.19 -21.85
CA THR A 23 28.57 29.10 -22.06
C THR A 23 28.61 29.55 -23.53
N GLN A 24 28.32 28.65 -24.46
CA GLN A 24 28.19 28.99 -25.88
C GLN A 24 27.00 29.90 -26.18
N VAL A 25 25.82 29.68 -25.61
CA VAL A 25 24.61 30.51 -25.84
C VAL A 25 24.80 31.93 -25.27
N VAL A 26 25.43 32.05 -24.10
CA VAL A 26 25.79 33.33 -23.46
C VAL A 26 26.83 34.07 -24.31
N THR A 27 27.90 33.39 -24.72
CA THR A 27 29.00 34.00 -25.49
C THR A 27 28.65 34.33 -26.93
N SER A 28 27.66 33.65 -27.53
CA SER A 28 27.17 33.91 -28.89
C SER A 28 25.99 34.88 -28.96
N GLY A 29 25.50 35.39 -27.81
CA GLY A 29 24.40 36.36 -27.77
C GLY A 29 23.03 35.77 -28.11
N LEU A 30 22.89 34.44 -28.11
CA LEU A 30 21.66 33.71 -28.47
C LEU A 30 20.63 33.69 -27.35
N GLU A 31 20.90 34.28 -26.18
CA GLU A 31 19.98 34.39 -25.03
C GLU A 31 18.65 35.11 -25.37
N LYS A 32 18.66 35.91 -26.44
CA LYS A 32 17.49 36.67 -26.92
C LYS A 32 16.71 35.94 -28.02
N SER A 33 17.06 34.70 -28.34
CA SER A 33 16.39 33.94 -29.40
C SER A 33 15.06 33.36 -28.91
N ASP A 34 13.96 33.81 -29.50
CA ASP A 34 12.58 33.34 -29.24
C ASP A 34 12.39 31.82 -29.40
N TYR A 35 13.29 31.14 -30.10
CA TYR A 35 13.19 29.72 -30.44
C TYR A 35 14.07 28.80 -29.58
N ILE A 36 15.24 29.30 -29.15
CA ILE A 36 16.23 28.50 -28.41
C ILE A 36 15.86 28.46 -26.93
N THR A 37 15.39 29.58 -26.37
CA THR A 37 15.17 29.73 -24.94
C THR A 37 14.08 28.81 -24.35
N PRO A 38 12.90 28.63 -24.99
CA PRO A 38 11.89 27.66 -24.50
C PRO A 38 12.38 26.21 -24.48
N ARG A 39 13.25 25.84 -25.44
CA ARG A 39 13.83 24.48 -25.52
C ARG A 39 14.82 24.24 -24.39
N ILE A 40 15.62 25.25 -24.04
CA ILE A 40 16.53 25.16 -22.89
C ILE A 40 15.73 25.09 -21.59
N ILE A 41 14.67 25.89 -21.43
CA ILE A 41 13.78 25.82 -20.25
C ILE A 41 13.20 24.40 -20.10
N THR A 42 12.74 23.80 -21.20
CA THR A 42 12.19 22.43 -21.20
C THR A 42 13.27 21.41 -20.82
N ALA A 43 14.49 21.54 -21.33
CA ALA A 43 15.61 20.68 -20.96
C ALA A 43 15.98 20.82 -19.47
N CYS A 44 16.02 22.05 -18.94
CA CYS A 44 16.24 22.29 -17.51
C CYS A 44 15.15 21.67 -16.64
N ALA A 45 13.89 21.67 -17.10
CA ALA A 45 12.79 21.04 -16.39
C ALA A 45 12.92 19.51 -16.32
N GLN A 46 13.34 18.86 -17.41
CA GLN A 46 13.62 17.42 -17.44
C GLN A 46 14.75 17.03 -16.47
N LEU A 47 15.73 17.93 -16.30
CA LEU A 47 16.84 17.77 -15.38
C LEU A 47 16.54 18.24 -13.94
N LYS A 48 15.27 18.59 -13.63
CA LYS A 48 14.81 19.11 -12.33
C LYS A 48 15.52 20.39 -11.85
N GLN A 49 16.12 21.17 -12.76
CA GLN A 49 16.85 22.41 -12.45
C GLN A 49 15.98 23.67 -12.66
N MET A 50 14.82 23.72 -11.99
CA MET A 50 13.84 24.81 -12.20
C MET A 50 14.32 26.17 -11.68
N THR A 51 15.19 26.22 -10.68
CA THR A 51 15.78 27.48 -10.19
C THR A 51 16.65 28.17 -11.25
N TYR A 52 17.38 27.37 -12.04
CA TYR A 52 18.18 27.87 -13.15
C TYR A 52 17.31 28.30 -14.33
N ALA A 53 16.36 27.45 -14.72
CA ALA A 53 15.38 27.78 -15.76
C ALA A 53 14.69 29.12 -15.47
N ARG A 54 14.35 29.36 -14.20
CA ARG A 54 13.73 30.61 -13.76
C ARG A 54 14.63 31.82 -13.89
N LYS A 55 15.89 31.73 -13.44
CA LYS A 55 16.87 32.81 -13.59
C LYS A 55 17.11 33.19 -15.05
N MET A 56 17.11 32.20 -15.95
CA MET A 56 17.21 32.46 -17.39
C MET A 56 15.95 33.14 -17.92
N PHE A 57 14.78 32.65 -17.54
CA PHE A 57 13.50 33.22 -17.94
C PHE A 57 13.36 34.69 -17.52
N ASP A 58 13.76 35.03 -16.30
CA ASP A 58 13.69 36.40 -15.78
C ASP A 58 14.67 37.37 -16.48
N LYS A 59 15.69 36.86 -17.21
CA LYS A 59 16.63 37.68 -18.00
C LYS A 59 16.15 38.02 -19.40
N ILE A 60 15.09 37.35 -19.88
CA ILE A 60 14.52 37.59 -21.22
C ILE A 60 13.79 38.92 -21.21
N THR A 61 14.16 39.83 -22.11
CA THR A 61 13.56 41.17 -22.22
C THR A 61 12.19 41.18 -22.90
N ASP A 62 11.88 40.18 -23.74
CA ASP A 62 10.57 40.00 -24.39
C ASP A 62 10.07 38.56 -24.16
N GLN A 63 9.29 38.38 -23.10
CA GLN A 63 8.81 37.06 -22.67
C GLN A 63 7.57 36.66 -23.49
N ASN A 64 7.79 35.93 -24.59
CA ASN A 64 6.71 35.42 -25.42
C ASN A 64 5.92 34.26 -24.76
N VAL A 65 4.70 33.99 -25.25
CA VAL A 65 3.77 32.97 -24.69
C VAL A 65 4.36 31.56 -24.69
N VAL A 66 5.25 31.25 -25.64
CA VAL A 66 5.93 29.94 -25.74
C VAL A 66 6.88 29.74 -24.57
N SER A 67 7.64 30.78 -24.22
CA SER A 67 8.56 30.77 -23.07
C SER A 67 7.79 30.63 -21.75
N TRP A 68 6.66 31.32 -21.62
CA TRP A 68 5.74 31.17 -20.49
C TRP A 68 5.20 29.75 -20.35
N ASN A 69 4.69 29.17 -21.45
CA ASN A 69 4.16 27.81 -21.45
C ASN A 69 5.25 26.76 -21.12
N ALA A 70 6.49 26.96 -21.58
CA ALA A 70 7.63 26.12 -21.23
C ALA A 70 7.92 26.18 -19.71
N MET A 71 7.91 27.38 -19.11
CA MET A 71 8.08 27.53 -17.67
C MET A 71 6.94 26.88 -16.87
N PHE A 72 5.69 27.08 -17.29
CA PHE A 72 4.53 26.47 -16.62
C PHE A 72 4.60 24.95 -16.68
N ASN A 73 4.86 24.37 -17.85
CA ASN A 73 5.02 22.92 -17.99
C ASN A 73 6.20 22.41 -17.16
N GLY A 74 7.32 23.13 -17.15
CA GLY A 74 8.48 22.73 -16.38
C GLY A 74 8.20 22.68 -14.87
N TYR A 75 7.54 23.70 -14.33
CA TYR A 75 7.14 23.68 -12.92
C TYR A 75 6.04 22.64 -12.62
N ALA A 76 5.08 22.45 -13.53
CA ALA A 76 4.02 21.45 -13.37
C ALA A 76 4.56 20.01 -13.38
N GLN A 77 5.53 19.69 -14.25
CA GLN A 77 6.20 18.38 -14.29
C GLN A 77 7.04 18.08 -13.05
N ASN A 78 7.51 19.14 -12.37
CA ASN A 78 8.27 19.05 -11.13
C ASN A 78 7.38 19.26 -9.89
N GLU A 79 6.06 19.08 -10.01
CA GLU A 79 5.06 19.14 -8.93
C GLU A 79 4.92 20.51 -8.21
N PHE A 80 5.53 21.57 -8.75
CA PHE A 80 5.45 22.93 -8.20
C PHE A 80 4.21 23.70 -8.70
N HIS A 81 3.03 23.12 -8.55
CA HIS A 81 1.77 23.66 -9.09
C HIS A 81 1.37 25.04 -8.54
N ARG A 82 1.66 25.33 -7.26
CA ARG A 82 1.40 26.65 -6.68
C ARG A 82 2.20 27.76 -7.36
N THR A 83 3.44 27.46 -7.74
CA THR A 83 4.32 28.39 -8.46
C THR A 83 3.79 28.70 -9.85
N VAL A 84 3.16 27.72 -10.53
CA VAL A 84 2.51 27.92 -11.84
C VAL A 84 1.40 28.98 -11.75
N VAL A 85 0.54 28.90 -10.73
CA VAL A 85 -0.56 29.86 -10.52
C VAL A 85 -0.02 31.26 -10.20
N VAL A 86 1.02 31.37 -9.37
CA VAL A 86 1.70 32.64 -9.08
C VAL A 86 2.31 33.24 -10.35
N LEU A 87 3.00 32.42 -11.16
CA LEU A 87 3.59 32.85 -12.41
C LEU A 87 2.55 33.31 -13.42
N PHE A 88 1.40 32.67 -13.47
CA PHE A 88 0.31 33.11 -14.33
C PHE A 88 -0.21 34.50 -13.96
N THR A 89 -0.25 34.81 -12.66
CA THR A 89 -0.57 36.17 -12.18
C THR A 89 0.48 37.19 -12.64
N GLN A 90 1.75 36.80 -12.70
CA GLN A 90 2.83 37.63 -13.24
C GLN A 90 2.69 37.85 -14.75
N MET A 91 2.40 36.80 -15.53
CA MET A 91 2.12 36.88 -16.96
C MET A 91 0.99 37.89 -17.25
N LYS A 92 -0.09 37.85 -16.46
CA LYS A 92 -1.20 38.82 -16.55
C LYS A 92 -0.78 40.25 -16.26
N LYS A 93 0.11 40.49 -15.29
CA LYS A 93 0.60 41.84 -14.95
C LYS A 93 1.48 42.45 -16.05
N LEU A 94 2.09 41.60 -16.89
CA LEU A 94 2.90 42.03 -18.03
C LEU A 94 2.08 42.13 -19.32
N ASP A 95 0.74 42.07 -19.24
CA ASP A 95 -0.20 42.10 -20.37
C ASP A 95 0.10 41.06 -21.48
N ALA A 96 0.78 39.97 -21.13
CA ALA A 96 1.03 38.87 -22.06
C ALA A 96 -0.26 38.05 -22.25
N MET A 97 -0.69 37.89 -23.51
CA MET A 97 -1.96 37.23 -23.85
C MET A 97 -1.85 35.70 -23.72
N PRO A 98 -2.62 35.04 -22.82
CA PRO A 98 -2.70 33.59 -22.76
C PRO A 98 -3.36 33.01 -24.00
N ASN A 99 -2.96 31.79 -24.40
CA ASN A 99 -3.57 31.08 -25.51
C ASN A 99 -4.26 29.77 -25.05
N CYS A 100 -4.85 29.03 -25.99
CA CYS A 100 -5.52 27.76 -25.73
C CYS A 100 -4.63 26.66 -25.12
N PHE A 101 -3.30 26.80 -25.16
CA PHE A 101 -2.35 25.89 -24.52
C PHE A 101 -1.92 26.37 -23.13
N THR A 102 -2.02 27.67 -22.84
CA THR A 102 -1.70 28.23 -21.51
C THR A 102 -2.75 27.82 -20.48
N PHE A 103 -4.04 28.00 -20.79
CA PHE A 103 -5.12 27.76 -19.83
C PHE A 103 -5.15 26.33 -19.27
N PRO A 104 -5.05 25.25 -20.08
CA PRO A 104 -5.08 23.89 -19.54
C PRO A 104 -3.98 23.59 -18.52
N ILE A 105 -2.76 24.13 -18.71
CA ILE A 105 -1.63 23.89 -17.78
C ILE A 105 -1.92 24.52 -16.42
N VAL A 106 -2.43 25.76 -16.44
CA VAL A 106 -2.74 26.51 -15.22
C VAL A 106 -3.97 25.94 -14.52
N LEU A 107 -5.03 25.62 -15.28
CA LEU A 107 -6.25 24.98 -14.74
C LEU A 107 -5.93 23.63 -14.09
N LYS A 108 -5.13 22.77 -14.73
CA LYS A 108 -4.66 21.51 -14.12
C LYS A 108 -3.85 21.74 -12.86
N SER A 109 -3.03 22.79 -12.82
CA SER A 109 -2.29 23.17 -11.61
C SER A 109 -3.24 23.63 -10.49
N CYS A 110 -4.32 24.33 -10.81
CA CYS A 110 -5.40 24.67 -9.87
C CYS A 110 -6.09 23.41 -9.34
N VAL A 111 -6.38 22.40 -10.18
CA VAL A 111 -6.93 21.10 -9.74
C VAL A 111 -6.01 20.44 -8.71
N LYS A 112 -4.70 20.37 -9.01
CA LYS A 112 -3.72 19.70 -8.14
C LYS A 112 -3.54 20.36 -6.77
N ILE A 113 -3.74 21.67 -6.66
CA ILE A 113 -3.68 22.39 -5.37
C ILE A 113 -5.07 22.67 -4.77
N ASN A 114 -6.13 22.12 -5.37
CA ASN A 114 -7.53 22.31 -4.97
C ASN A 114 -7.97 23.80 -4.89
N ALA A 115 -7.49 24.62 -5.83
CA ALA A 115 -7.75 26.06 -5.93
C ALA A 115 -8.92 26.36 -6.89
N LEU A 116 -10.15 26.01 -6.48
CA LEU A 116 -11.34 26.17 -7.32
C LEU A 116 -11.64 27.64 -7.65
N ARG A 117 -11.50 28.55 -6.68
CA ARG A 117 -11.79 29.98 -6.85
C ARG A 117 -10.89 30.62 -7.91
N GLU A 118 -9.60 30.34 -7.86
CA GLU A 118 -8.62 30.79 -8.87
C GLU A 118 -8.96 30.20 -10.24
N GLY A 119 -9.44 28.95 -10.27
CA GLY A 119 -9.97 28.31 -11.47
C GLY A 119 -11.21 29.00 -12.08
N GLU A 120 -12.13 29.49 -11.25
CA GLU A 120 -13.31 30.26 -11.71
C GLU A 120 -12.92 31.62 -12.29
N GLU A 121 -11.95 32.30 -11.67
CA GLU A 121 -11.38 33.55 -12.20
C GLU A 121 -10.70 33.30 -13.55
N LEU A 122 -9.98 32.17 -13.69
CA LEU A 122 -9.40 31.72 -14.96
C LEU A 122 -10.47 31.45 -16.01
N HIS A 123 -11.58 30.80 -15.65
CA HIS A 123 -12.67 30.55 -16.58
C HIS A 123 -13.28 31.87 -17.10
N CYS A 124 -13.44 32.88 -16.25
CA CYS A 124 -13.88 34.21 -16.70
C CYS A 124 -12.91 34.82 -17.74
N LEU A 125 -11.61 34.60 -17.56
CA LEU A 125 -10.59 35.06 -18.51
C LEU A 125 -10.62 34.26 -19.83
N VAL A 126 -10.86 32.95 -19.77
CA VAL A 126 -11.08 32.08 -20.95
C VAL A 126 -12.21 32.64 -21.82
N LEU A 127 -13.34 33.01 -21.20
CA LEU A 127 -14.48 33.59 -21.91
C LEU A 127 -14.13 34.94 -22.54
N LYS A 128 -13.44 35.83 -21.81
CA LYS A 128 -13.01 37.15 -22.31
C LYS A 128 -12.03 37.06 -23.49
N ASN A 129 -11.21 36.01 -23.55
CA ASN A 129 -10.26 35.78 -24.63
C ASN A 129 -10.83 34.96 -25.81
N GLY A 130 -12.14 34.69 -25.82
CA GLY A 130 -12.81 34.02 -26.94
C GLY A 130 -12.59 32.50 -27.01
N PHE A 131 -12.12 31.86 -25.94
CA PHE A 131 -11.87 30.41 -25.91
C PHE A 131 -13.07 29.59 -25.38
N ARG A 132 -14.29 30.13 -25.45
CA ARG A 132 -15.51 29.54 -24.89
C ARG A 132 -15.80 28.11 -25.39
N ALA A 133 -15.74 27.90 -26.71
CA ALA A 133 -16.01 26.60 -27.33
C ALA A 133 -14.74 25.76 -27.55
N ASN A 134 -13.58 26.16 -27.01
CA ASN A 134 -12.32 25.49 -27.29
C ASN A 134 -12.23 24.13 -26.57
N ILE A 135 -11.96 23.06 -27.31
CA ILE A 135 -11.94 21.68 -26.80
C ILE A 135 -10.90 21.46 -25.70
N PHE A 136 -9.67 21.95 -25.90
CA PHE A 136 -8.58 21.75 -24.94
C PHE A 136 -8.82 22.49 -23.63
N VAL A 137 -9.34 23.72 -23.71
CA VAL A 137 -9.67 24.53 -22.53
C VAL A 137 -10.91 23.99 -21.83
N GLY A 138 -11.97 23.65 -22.58
CA GLY A 138 -13.21 23.09 -22.06
C GLY A 138 -12.98 21.77 -21.31
N THR A 139 -12.13 20.88 -21.83
CA THR A 139 -11.77 19.62 -21.15
C THR A 139 -11.11 19.88 -19.79
N ALA A 140 -10.18 20.83 -19.72
CA ALA A 140 -9.51 21.20 -18.45
C ALA A 140 -10.47 21.89 -17.46
N LEU A 141 -11.43 22.67 -17.95
CA LEU A 141 -12.47 23.29 -17.13
C LEU A 141 -13.45 22.24 -16.57
N ILE A 142 -13.83 21.23 -17.35
CA ILE A 142 -14.66 20.11 -16.88
C ILE A 142 -13.94 19.37 -15.73
N GLU A 143 -12.64 19.10 -15.88
CA GLU A 143 -11.82 18.46 -14.83
C GLU A 143 -11.77 19.31 -13.55
N LEU A 144 -11.55 20.63 -13.68
CA LEU A 144 -11.54 21.59 -12.57
C LEU A 144 -12.87 21.57 -11.81
N TYR A 145 -13.98 21.76 -12.51
CA TYR A 145 -15.30 21.83 -11.88
C TYR A 145 -15.74 20.50 -11.29
N SER A 146 -15.42 19.37 -11.94
CA SER A 146 -15.73 18.04 -11.41
C SER A 146 -14.97 17.75 -10.12
N THR A 147 -13.67 18.06 -10.07
CA THR A 147 -12.85 17.91 -8.85
C THR A 147 -13.31 18.86 -7.75
N GLY A 148 -13.73 20.08 -8.13
CA GLY A 148 -14.35 21.06 -7.25
C GLY A 148 -15.79 20.73 -6.81
N LYS A 149 -16.31 19.54 -7.16
CA LYS A 149 -17.69 19.09 -6.89
C LYS A 149 -18.80 20.02 -7.44
N ALA A 150 -18.48 20.85 -8.44
CA ALA A 150 -19.39 21.77 -9.11
C ALA A 150 -19.83 21.21 -10.48
N ILE A 151 -20.45 20.03 -10.47
CA ILE A 151 -20.75 19.27 -11.71
C ILE A 151 -21.70 20.01 -12.67
N GLU A 152 -22.59 20.86 -12.17
CA GLU A 152 -23.48 21.68 -13.00
C GLU A 152 -22.70 22.70 -13.85
N ALA A 153 -21.66 23.31 -13.28
CA ALA A 153 -20.78 24.22 -14.01
C ALA A 153 -19.97 23.47 -15.07
N ALA A 154 -19.51 22.25 -14.76
CA ALA A 154 -18.86 21.37 -15.73
C ALA A 154 -19.81 21.02 -16.90
N TYR A 155 -21.07 20.68 -16.61
CA TYR A 155 -22.07 20.37 -17.62
C TYR A 155 -22.40 21.58 -18.50
N LYS A 156 -22.41 22.79 -17.93
CA LYS A 156 -22.56 24.03 -18.70
C LYS A 156 -21.40 24.23 -19.66
N VAL A 157 -20.15 24.06 -19.21
CA VAL A 157 -18.97 24.13 -20.08
C VAL A 157 -19.07 23.10 -21.20
N PHE A 158 -19.43 21.85 -20.87
CA PHE A 158 -19.68 20.81 -21.85
C PHE A 158 -20.74 21.23 -22.89
N GLY A 159 -21.85 21.82 -22.44
CA GLY A 159 -22.93 22.33 -23.29
C GLY A 159 -22.53 23.44 -24.27
N GLU A 160 -21.57 24.28 -23.90
CA GLU A 160 -21.10 25.43 -24.71
C GLU A 160 -20.14 25.05 -25.84
N MET A 161 -19.73 23.77 -25.92
CA MET A 161 -18.82 23.26 -26.95
C MET A 161 -19.61 22.77 -28.17
N ASP A 162 -19.31 23.31 -29.35
CA ASP A 162 -20.01 22.99 -30.61
C ASP A 162 -19.65 21.58 -31.13
N GLU A 163 -18.35 21.23 -31.09
CA GLU A 163 -17.85 19.91 -31.46
C GLU A 163 -17.25 19.21 -30.24
N ARG A 164 -17.85 18.08 -29.84
CA ARG A 164 -17.41 17.28 -28.70
C ARG A 164 -16.85 15.96 -29.20
N ASN A 165 -15.52 15.84 -29.19
CA ASN A 165 -14.86 14.57 -29.46
C ASN A 165 -14.97 13.62 -28.25
N VAL A 166 -14.58 12.36 -28.43
CA VAL A 166 -14.68 11.33 -27.39
C VAL A 166 -13.99 11.72 -26.08
N VAL A 167 -12.90 12.50 -26.13
CA VAL A 167 -12.17 12.97 -24.94
C VAL A 167 -13.06 13.84 -24.04
N VAL A 168 -13.82 14.76 -24.62
CA VAL A 168 -14.73 15.64 -23.87
C VAL A 168 -15.86 14.84 -23.21
N TRP A 169 -16.42 13.86 -23.91
CA TRP A 169 -17.42 12.94 -23.36
C TRP A 169 -16.85 12.12 -22.20
N THR A 170 -15.66 11.54 -22.36
CA THR A 170 -14.95 10.80 -21.31
C THR A 170 -14.71 11.67 -20.08
N SER A 171 -14.25 12.92 -20.26
CA SER A 171 -14.04 13.83 -19.14
C SER A 171 -15.32 14.18 -18.40
N MET A 172 -16.44 14.41 -19.10
CA MET A 172 -17.72 14.71 -18.46
C MET A 172 -18.27 13.48 -17.69
N ILE A 173 -18.18 12.29 -18.28
CA ILE A 173 -18.63 11.02 -17.67
C ILE A 173 -17.79 10.70 -16.43
N ASN A 174 -16.46 10.83 -16.51
CA ASN A 174 -15.57 10.68 -15.37
C ASN A 174 -15.87 11.70 -14.27
N GLY A 175 -16.26 12.93 -14.65
CA GLY A 175 -16.69 13.96 -13.72
C GLY A 175 -17.91 13.55 -12.90
N TYR A 176 -18.95 13.03 -13.56
CA TYR A 176 -20.14 12.51 -12.87
C TYR A 176 -19.81 11.30 -11.97
N ILE A 177 -18.94 10.38 -12.43
CA ILE A 177 -18.47 9.23 -11.62
C ILE A 177 -17.77 9.72 -10.35
N SER A 178 -16.87 10.70 -10.47
CA SER A 178 -16.13 11.28 -9.34
C SER A 178 -17.03 12.03 -8.35
N CYS A 179 -18.17 12.55 -8.82
CA CYS A 179 -19.22 13.13 -7.98
C CYS A 179 -20.18 12.08 -7.38
N GLY A 180 -20.03 10.79 -7.70
CA GLY A 180 -20.88 9.71 -7.22
C GLY A 180 -22.21 9.53 -7.96
N ASP A 181 -22.44 10.24 -9.07
CA ASP A 181 -23.65 10.13 -9.88
C ASP A 181 -23.42 9.25 -11.11
N ILE A 182 -23.40 7.94 -10.88
CA ILE A 182 -23.22 6.93 -11.93
C ILE A 182 -24.40 6.88 -12.90
N VAL A 183 -25.60 7.35 -12.50
CA VAL A 183 -26.81 7.30 -13.33
C VAL A 183 -26.72 8.32 -14.46
N SER A 184 -26.35 9.56 -14.13
CA SER A 184 -26.11 10.61 -15.14
C SER A 184 -24.91 10.27 -16.01
N ALA A 185 -23.84 9.70 -15.44
CA ALA A 185 -22.71 9.19 -16.19
C ALA A 185 -23.13 8.13 -17.22
N ARG A 186 -24.00 7.18 -16.83
CA ARG A 186 -24.54 6.16 -17.74
C ARG A 186 -25.40 6.77 -18.84
N CYS A 187 -26.26 7.74 -18.51
CA CYS A 187 -27.08 8.43 -19.51
C CYS A 187 -26.20 9.12 -20.57
N LEU A 188 -25.16 9.83 -20.15
CA LEU A 188 -24.21 10.46 -21.07
C LEU A 188 -23.43 9.45 -21.92
N PHE A 189 -23.06 8.30 -21.34
CA PHE A 189 -22.43 7.22 -22.07
C PHE A 189 -23.32 6.68 -23.20
N GLU A 190 -24.63 6.51 -22.95
CA GLU A 190 -25.59 6.11 -23.96
C GLU A 190 -25.83 7.20 -25.03
N LEU A 191 -25.68 8.47 -24.69
CA LEU A 191 -25.80 9.59 -25.64
C LEU A 191 -24.54 9.84 -26.48
N ALA A 192 -23.38 9.31 -26.08
CA ALA A 192 -22.12 9.54 -26.78
C ALA A 192 -22.17 8.99 -28.22
N PRO A 193 -21.93 9.82 -29.26
CA PRO A 193 -22.00 9.40 -30.66
C PRO A 193 -20.95 8.35 -31.02
N GLU A 194 -19.74 8.51 -30.49
CA GLU A 194 -18.60 7.61 -30.65
C GLU A 194 -18.12 7.16 -29.27
N ARG A 195 -17.79 5.87 -29.16
CA ARG A 195 -17.33 5.24 -27.92
C ARG A 195 -16.06 4.46 -28.20
N ASP A 196 -14.92 5.06 -27.85
CA ASP A 196 -13.64 4.38 -27.91
C ASP A 196 -13.43 3.47 -26.68
N VAL A 197 -12.36 2.68 -26.69
CA VAL A 197 -12.06 1.74 -25.60
C VAL A 197 -11.85 2.47 -24.27
N ILE A 198 -11.32 3.71 -24.31
CA ILE A 198 -11.11 4.54 -23.12
C ILE A 198 -12.45 4.85 -22.47
N LEU A 199 -13.43 5.34 -23.23
CA LEU A 199 -14.74 5.69 -22.70
C LEU A 199 -15.48 4.47 -22.11
N TRP A 200 -15.39 3.31 -22.76
CA TRP A 200 -15.90 2.04 -22.22
C TRP A 200 -15.23 1.67 -20.90
N ASN A 201 -13.90 1.77 -20.82
CA ASN A 201 -13.15 1.48 -19.59
C ASN A 201 -13.52 2.45 -18.46
N THR A 202 -13.75 3.74 -18.77
CA THR A 202 -14.19 4.75 -17.79
C THR A 202 -15.53 4.39 -17.16
N ILE A 203 -16.54 4.03 -17.95
CA ILE A 203 -17.86 3.68 -17.38
C ILE A 203 -17.82 2.36 -16.62
N VAL A 204 -17.05 1.36 -17.10
CA VAL A 204 -16.85 0.08 -16.38
C VAL A 204 -16.18 0.32 -15.03
N SER A 205 -15.10 1.13 -15.00
CA SER A 205 -14.43 1.52 -13.75
C SER A 205 -15.38 2.22 -12.79
N GLY A 206 -16.23 3.13 -13.28
CA GLY A 206 -17.21 3.81 -12.43
C GLY A 206 -18.21 2.86 -11.77
N TYR A 207 -18.64 1.80 -12.46
CA TYR A 207 -19.49 0.76 -11.85
C TYR A 207 -18.74 -0.12 -10.84
N ILE A 208 -17.44 -0.37 -11.07
CA ILE A 208 -16.57 -1.07 -10.11
C ILE A 208 -16.41 -0.25 -8.82
N ASP A 209 -16.20 1.06 -8.95
CA ASP A 209 -16.01 1.97 -7.80
C ASP A 209 -17.26 2.03 -6.89
N VAL A 210 -18.45 1.98 -7.48
CA VAL A 210 -19.73 1.86 -6.71
C VAL A 210 -20.07 0.42 -6.33
N ARG A 211 -19.14 -0.53 -6.51
CA ARG A 211 -19.26 -1.97 -6.20
C ARG A 211 -20.40 -2.71 -6.90
N ASN A 212 -20.85 -2.22 -8.05
CA ASN A 212 -21.88 -2.88 -8.86
C ASN A 212 -21.23 -3.71 -9.98
N MET A 213 -20.72 -4.89 -9.63
CA MET A 213 -20.04 -5.78 -10.58
C MET A 213 -20.97 -6.36 -11.65
N ILE A 214 -22.27 -6.41 -11.42
CA ILE A 214 -23.24 -6.96 -12.37
C ILE A 214 -23.33 -6.06 -13.62
N GLU A 215 -23.54 -4.76 -13.41
CA GLU A 215 -23.58 -3.81 -14.54
C GLU A 215 -22.19 -3.57 -15.14
N ALA A 216 -21.12 -3.59 -14.33
CA ALA A 216 -19.75 -3.53 -14.85
C ALA A 216 -19.46 -4.69 -15.82
N ARG A 217 -19.80 -5.94 -15.44
CA ARG A 217 -19.61 -7.13 -16.28
C ARG A 217 -20.44 -7.06 -17.55
N LYS A 218 -21.70 -6.65 -17.44
CA LYS A 218 -22.61 -6.49 -18.60
C LYS A 218 -22.07 -5.47 -19.61
N LEU A 219 -21.59 -4.31 -19.14
CA LEU A 219 -20.95 -3.30 -19.99
C LEU A 219 -19.67 -3.84 -20.63
N PHE A 220 -18.82 -4.51 -19.84
CA PHE A 220 -17.61 -5.14 -20.34
C PHE A 220 -17.93 -6.13 -21.46
N ASP A 221 -18.89 -7.03 -21.27
CA ASP A 221 -19.26 -8.02 -22.29
C ASP A 221 -19.76 -7.34 -23.58
N GLN A 222 -20.49 -6.23 -23.48
CA GLN A 222 -20.97 -5.42 -24.62
C GLN A 222 -19.86 -4.67 -25.39
N MET A 223 -18.65 -4.54 -24.83
CA MET A 223 -17.56 -3.82 -25.49
C MET A 223 -17.20 -4.46 -26.84
N PRO A 224 -17.26 -3.71 -27.96
CA PRO A 224 -16.95 -4.24 -29.30
C PRO A 224 -15.50 -4.72 -29.44
N LYS A 225 -14.57 -4.00 -28.81
CA LYS A 225 -13.16 -4.33 -28.74
C LYS A 225 -12.70 -4.15 -27.30
N LYS A 226 -12.05 -5.19 -26.77
CA LYS A 226 -11.45 -5.20 -25.43
C LYS A 226 -9.94 -5.20 -25.60
N ASP A 227 -9.26 -4.26 -24.96
CA ASP A 227 -7.81 -4.29 -24.85
C ASP A 227 -7.40 -4.89 -23.51
N VAL A 228 -6.09 -5.09 -23.31
CA VAL A 228 -5.56 -5.66 -22.06
C VAL A 228 -5.93 -4.79 -20.84
N ILE A 229 -6.12 -3.47 -21.03
CA ILE A 229 -6.56 -2.56 -19.97
C ILE A 229 -8.00 -2.90 -19.55
N SER A 230 -8.91 -3.09 -20.51
CA SER A 230 -10.30 -3.49 -20.23
C SER A 230 -10.36 -4.76 -19.37
N TRP A 231 -9.58 -5.78 -19.73
CA TRP A 231 -9.51 -7.03 -18.97
C TRP A 231 -8.92 -6.83 -17.56
N ASN A 232 -7.82 -6.08 -17.45
CA ASN A 232 -7.16 -5.82 -16.18
C ASN A 232 -8.03 -4.98 -15.23
N THR A 233 -8.82 -4.03 -15.76
CA THR A 233 -9.80 -3.25 -14.98
C THR A 233 -10.87 -4.15 -14.38
N MET A 234 -11.41 -5.10 -15.14
CA MET A 234 -12.39 -6.04 -14.61
C MET A 234 -11.77 -7.04 -13.62
N LEU A 235 -10.54 -7.51 -13.87
CA LEU A 235 -9.81 -8.37 -12.95
C LEU A 235 -9.60 -7.72 -11.58
N SER A 236 -9.10 -6.47 -11.57
CA SER A 236 -8.90 -5.74 -10.32
C SER A 236 -10.23 -5.45 -9.60
N GLY A 237 -11.31 -5.20 -10.36
CA GLY A 237 -12.64 -5.03 -9.80
C GLY A 237 -13.15 -6.27 -9.06
N TYR A 238 -13.01 -7.47 -9.64
CA TYR A 238 -13.39 -8.71 -8.96
C TYR A 238 -12.48 -9.02 -7.77
N ALA A 239 -11.17 -8.84 -7.93
CA ALA A 239 -10.19 -9.01 -6.85
C ALA A 239 -10.50 -8.14 -5.62
N ASN A 240 -10.81 -6.86 -5.83
CA ASN A 240 -11.10 -5.90 -4.76
C ASN A 240 -12.48 -6.11 -4.11
N ASN A 241 -13.43 -6.73 -4.82
CA ASN A 241 -14.74 -7.09 -4.28
C ASN A 241 -14.77 -8.48 -3.62
N GLY A 242 -13.65 -9.21 -3.63
CA GLY A 242 -13.50 -10.52 -3.01
C GLY A 242 -14.11 -11.70 -3.77
N ASP A 243 -14.57 -11.48 -5.01
CA ASP A 243 -15.07 -12.54 -5.88
C ASP A 243 -13.90 -13.15 -6.67
N VAL A 244 -13.13 -13.97 -5.95
CA VAL A 244 -11.88 -14.55 -6.46
C VAL A 244 -12.13 -15.57 -7.57
N GLU A 245 -13.25 -16.31 -7.52
CA GLU A 245 -13.56 -17.31 -8.55
C GLU A 245 -13.88 -16.66 -9.89
N GLU A 246 -14.65 -15.56 -9.89
CA GLU A 246 -14.89 -14.79 -11.12
C GLU A 246 -13.62 -14.09 -11.61
N CYS A 247 -12.76 -13.61 -10.71
CA CYS A 247 -11.44 -13.08 -11.06
C CYS A 247 -10.60 -14.13 -11.82
N LYS A 248 -10.53 -15.35 -11.27
CA LYS A 248 -9.83 -16.48 -11.90
C LYS A 248 -10.45 -16.85 -13.24
N ARG A 249 -11.78 -16.96 -13.32
CA ARG A 249 -12.48 -17.28 -14.58
C ARG A 249 -12.17 -16.25 -15.66
N LEU A 250 -12.24 -14.96 -15.31
CA LEU A 250 -11.94 -13.87 -16.23
C LEU A 250 -10.48 -13.91 -16.70
N PHE A 251 -9.53 -14.23 -15.81
CA PHE A 251 -8.13 -14.39 -16.16
C PHE A 251 -7.91 -15.52 -17.19
N GLU A 252 -8.66 -16.62 -17.06
CA GLU A 252 -8.62 -17.72 -18.02
C GLU A 252 -9.22 -17.34 -19.38
N GLU A 253 -10.22 -16.46 -19.42
CA GLU A 253 -10.82 -15.93 -20.65
C GLU A 253 -9.92 -14.94 -21.42
N MET A 254 -8.86 -14.40 -20.79
CA MET A 254 -7.99 -13.39 -21.41
C MET A 254 -7.21 -13.93 -22.61
N PRO A 255 -7.33 -13.33 -23.81
CA PRO A 255 -6.57 -13.74 -25.00
C PRO A 255 -5.07 -13.48 -24.87
N GLU A 256 -4.72 -12.33 -24.29
CA GLU A 256 -3.34 -11.89 -24.06
C GLU A 256 -3.19 -11.46 -22.60
N ARG A 257 -2.12 -11.91 -21.96
CA ARG A 257 -1.82 -11.63 -20.55
C ARG A 257 -0.48 -10.92 -20.47
N ASN A 258 -0.41 -9.87 -19.68
CA ASN A 258 0.84 -9.19 -19.37
C ASN A 258 1.14 -9.28 -17.87
N VAL A 259 2.23 -8.65 -17.42
CA VAL A 259 2.63 -8.64 -16.01
C VAL A 259 1.54 -8.07 -15.10
N PHE A 260 0.76 -7.09 -15.58
CA PHE A 260 -0.37 -6.52 -14.83
C PHE A 260 -1.53 -7.52 -14.68
N SER A 261 -1.83 -8.32 -15.70
CA SER A 261 -2.85 -9.37 -15.60
C SER A 261 -2.47 -10.41 -14.53
N TRP A 262 -1.21 -10.85 -14.53
CA TRP A 262 -0.69 -11.78 -13.52
C TRP A 262 -0.67 -11.17 -12.12
N ASN A 263 -0.20 -9.93 -11.99
CA ASN A 263 -0.20 -9.22 -10.71
C ASN A 263 -1.62 -8.95 -10.19
N GLY A 264 -2.60 -8.73 -11.07
CA GLY A 264 -4.02 -8.64 -10.71
C GLY A 264 -4.54 -9.94 -10.09
N LEU A 265 -4.22 -11.08 -10.70
CA LEU A 265 -4.60 -12.41 -10.18
C LEU A 265 -3.88 -12.73 -8.85
N ILE A 266 -2.55 -12.60 -8.84
CA ILE A 266 -1.69 -12.90 -7.68
C ILE A 266 -2.03 -11.98 -6.50
N GLY A 267 -2.15 -10.67 -6.75
CA GLY A 267 -2.56 -9.69 -5.74
C GLY A 267 -4.00 -9.91 -5.26
N GLY A 268 -4.90 -10.32 -6.16
CA GLY A 268 -6.28 -10.69 -5.80
C GLY A 268 -6.34 -11.87 -4.84
N TYR A 269 -5.55 -12.93 -5.06
CA TYR A 269 -5.42 -14.03 -4.11
C TYR A 269 -4.83 -13.57 -2.77
N ALA A 270 -3.76 -12.77 -2.80
CA ALA A 270 -3.10 -12.29 -1.59
C ALA A 270 -4.01 -11.43 -0.71
N ASN A 271 -4.74 -10.48 -1.30
CA ASN A 271 -5.67 -9.58 -0.61
C ASN A 271 -6.86 -10.33 0.03
N ASN A 272 -7.23 -11.47 -0.54
CA ASN A 272 -8.34 -12.30 -0.05
C ASN A 272 -7.89 -13.46 0.85
N GLY A 273 -6.62 -13.51 1.26
CA GLY A 273 -6.15 -14.51 2.23
C GLY A 273 -5.75 -15.86 1.62
N LEU A 274 -5.76 -15.99 0.29
CA LEU A 274 -5.56 -17.24 -0.45
C LEU A 274 -4.09 -17.41 -0.82
N PHE A 275 -3.22 -17.58 0.17
CA PHE A 275 -1.76 -17.56 -0.01
C PHE A 275 -1.22 -18.77 -0.77
N PHE A 276 -1.90 -19.93 -0.74
CA PHE A 276 -1.47 -21.09 -1.52
C PHE A 276 -1.64 -20.83 -3.01
N GLU A 277 -2.76 -20.23 -3.38
CA GLU A 277 -3.10 -19.86 -4.75
C GLU A 277 -2.16 -18.79 -5.30
N VAL A 278 -1.60 -17.93 -4.45
CA VAL A 278 -0.51 -17.00 -4.82
C VAL A 278 0.72 -17.78 -5.31
N LEU A 279 1.17 -18.79 -4.57
CA LEU A 279 2.34 -19.58 -4.93
C LEU A 279 2.10 -20.40 -6.20
N ASP A 280 0.92 -21.00 -6.34
CA ASP A 280 0.53 -21.77 -7.53
C ASP A 280 0.43 -20.88 -8.77
N ALA A 281 -0.16 -19.69 -8.66
CA ALA A 281 -0.22 -18.73 -9.75
C ALA A 281 1.17 -18.25 -10.17
N PHE A 282 2.07 -18.01 -9.22
CA PHE A 282 3.45 -17.64 -9.51
C PHE A 282 4.24 -18.78 -10.19
N LYS A 283 4.11 -20.02 -9.69
CA LYS A 283 4.68 -21.20 -10.37
C LYS A 283 4.15 -21.31 -11.80
N ARG A 284 2.85 -21.12 -11.99
CA ARG A 284 2.21 -21.15 -13.32
C ARG A 284 2.78 -20.07 -14.25
N MET A 285 2.91 -18.84 -13.76
CA MET A 285 3.52 -17.71 -14.49
C MET A 285 4.92 -18.06 -15.00
N LEU A 286 5.75 -18.68 -14.15
CA LEU A 286 7.10 -19.13 -14.50
C LEU A 286 7.09 -20.28 -15.52
N THR A 287 6.21 -21.27 -15.35
CA THR A 287 6.12 -22.42 -16.28
C THR A 287 5.62 -22.04 -17.66
N GLU A 288 4.70 -21.05 -17.76
CA GLU A 288 4.24 -20.55 -19.05
C GLU A 288 5.34 -19.77 -19.78
N GLY A 289 6.27 -19.14 -19.04
CA GLY A 289 7.50 -18.54 -19.57
C GLY A 289 7.32 -17.35 -20.52
N ARG A 290 6.08 -16.90 -20.76
CA ARG A 290 5.76 -15.77 -21.67
C ARG A 290 5.88 -14.41 -21.00
N VAL A 291 5.65 -14.36 -19.69
CA VAL A 291 5.64 -13.12 -18.90
C VAL A 291 6.50 -13.37 -17.67
N PHE A 292 7.46 -12.48 -17.44
CA PHE A 292 8.37 -12.59 -16.30
C PHE A 292 7.83 -11.81 -15.10
N PRO A 293 7.92 -12.37 -13.88
CA PRO A 293 7.63 -11.66 -12.64
C PRO A 293 8.40 -10.35 -12.54
N ASN A 294 7.75 -9.30 -12.03
CA ASN A 294 8.44 -8.07 -11.64
C ASN A 294 8.61 -8.00 -10.12
N ASP A 295 9.24 -6.93 -9.64
CA ASP A 295 9.45 -6.65 -8.21
C ASP A 295 8.15 -6.72 -7.40
N ALA A 296 7.05 -6.14 -7.90
CA ALA A 296 5.75 -6.23 -7.26
C ALA A 296 5.23 -7.68 -7.16
N THR A 297 5.45 -8.51 -8.18
CA THR A 297 5.14 -9.94 -8.12
C THR A 297 5.94 -10.62 -7.01
N ILE A 298 7.26 -10.40 -6.97
CA ILE A 298 8.17 -11.03 -6.01
C ILE A 298 7.82 -10.63 -4.57
N VAL A 299 7.58 -9.35 -4.31
CA VAL A 299 7.15 -8.86 -2.99
C VAL A 299 5.85 -9.54 -2.54
N THR A 300 4.87 -9.66 -3.43
CA THR A 300 3.58 -10.31 -3.11
C THR A 300 3.75 -11.79 -2.77
N VAL A 301 4.59 -12.50 -3.54
CA VAL A 301 4.91 -13.92 -3.31
C VAL A 301 5.66 -14.12 -2.00
N LEU A 302 6.66 -13.30 -1.70
CA LEU A 302 7.41 -13.36 -0.43
C LEU A 302 6.50 -13.08 0.77
N SER A 303 5.57 -12.13 0.65
CA SER A 303 4.56 -11.87 1.68
C SER A 303 3.65 -13.07 1.90
N ALA A 304 3.22 -13.74 0.83
CA ALA A 304 2.45 -14.98 0.94
C ALA A 304 3.25 -16.10 1.62
N CYS A 305 4.53 -16.27 1.27
CA CYS A 305 5.39 -17.23 1.95
C CYS A 305 5.57 -16.92 3.44
N ALA A 306 5.73 -15.64 3.81
CA ALA A 306 5.84 -15.19 5.19
C ALA A 306 4.58 -15.58 6.01
N ARG A 307 3.39 -15.51 5.40
CA ARG A 307 2.13 -15.89 6.03
C ARG A 307 1.91 -17.40 6.10
N LEU A 308 2.49 -18.17 5.19
CA LEU A 308 2.42 -19.63 5.16
C LEU A 308 3.54 -20.31 5.95
N GLY A 309 4.62 -19.59 6.28
CA GLY A 309 5.86 -20.18 6.78
C GLY A 309 6.57 -21.06 5.75
N ALA A 310 6.41 -20.77 4.45
CA ALA A 310 6.92 -21.59 3.33
C ALA A 310 8.40 -21.32 3.06
N LEU A 311 9.26 -21.74 3.98
CA LEU A 311 10.67 -21.36 4.02
C LEU A 311 11.49 -21.89 2.83
N ASP A 312 11.25 -23.13 2.39
CA ASP A 312 12.04 -23.72 1.32
C ASP A 312 11.72 -23.04 -0.01
N PHE A 313 10.43 -22.80 -0.28
CA PHE A 313 10.01 -22.03 -1.43
C PHE A 313 10.55 -20.59 -1.39
N SER A 314 10.53 -19.95 -0.23
CA SER A 314 11.11 -18.62 -0.04
C SER A 314 12.60 -18.53 -0.35
N LYS A 315 13.41 -19.52 0.07
CA LYS A 315 14.84 -19.56 -0.29
C LYS A 315 15.03 -19.66 -1.80
N TRP A 316 14.19 -20.45 -2.47
CA TRP A 316 14.19 -20.51 -3.93
C TRP A 316 13.84 -19.16 -4.56
N VAL A 317 12.79 -18.49 -4.05
CA VAL A 317 12.38 -17.15 -4.53
C VAL A 317 13.48 -16.11 -4.29
N HIS A 318 14.21 -16.18 -3.18
CA HIS A 318 15.35 -15.31 -2.91
C HIS A 318 16.46 -15.51 -3.96
N VAL A 319 16.87 -16.75 -4.22
CA VAL A 319 17.87 -17.06 -5.26
C VAL A 319 17.39 -16.60 -6.64
N TYR A 320 16.11 -16.81 -6.94
CA TYR A 320 15.49 -16.31 -8.18
C TYR A 320 15.59 -14.78 -8.26
N ALA A 321 15.30 -14.06 -7.17
CA ALA A 321 15.36 -12.61 -7.13
C ALA A 321 16.78 -12.08 -7.37
N GLU A 322 17.79 -12.68 -6.73
CA GLU A 322 19.20 -12.33 -6.97
C GLU A 322 19.62 -12.60 -8.42
N TYR A 323 19.28 -13.78 -8.95
CA TYR A 323 19.61 -14.17 -10.33
C TYR A 323 19.02 -13.21 -11.36
N ASN A 324 17.83 -12.68 -11.11
CA ASN A 324 17.13 -11.74 -11.99
C ASN A 324 17.44 -10.26 -11.70
N GLY A 325 18.44 -9.97 -10.86
CA GLY A 325 18.95 -8.61 -10.65
C GLY A 325 18.18 -7.77 -9.63
N TYR A 326 17.39 -8.38 -8.75
CA TYR A 326 16.63 -7.68 -7.70
C TYR A 326 17.42 -7.45 -6.40
N GLN A 327 18.69 -7.84 -6.32
CA GLN A 327 19.52 -7.73 -5.11
C GLN A 327 19.63 -6.29 -4.56
N GLY A 328 19.58 -5.27 -5.43
CA GLY A 328 19.59 -3.86 -5.03
C GLY A 328 18.21 -3.22 -4.87
N ASN A 329 17.11 -3.97 -5.05
CA ASN A 329 15.77 -3.43 -4.94
C ASN A 329 15.33 -3.40 -3.46
N VAL A 330 15.16 -2.20 -2.91
CA VAL A 330 14.79 -1.98 -1.51
C VAL A 330 13.48 -2.66 -1.14
N CYS A 331 12.47 -2.62 -2.02
CA CYS A 331 11.17 -3.25 -1.75
C CYS A 331 11.29 -4.78 -1.65
N VAL A 332 12.06 -5.41 -2.54
CA VAL A 332 12.33 -6.86 -2.49
C VAL A 332 13.15 -7.21 -1.25
N GLY A 333 14.18 -6.42 -0.92
CA GLY A 333 14.97 -6.58 0.30
C GLY A 333 14.12 -6.53 1.57
N ASN A 334 13.24 -5.53 1.69
CA ASN A 334 12.30 -5.40 2.80
C ASN A 334 11.38 -6.62 2.91
N ALA A 335 10.85 -7.12 1.78
CA ALA A 335 10.01 -8.32 1.76
C ALA A 335 10.78 -9.60 2.15
N LEU A 336 12.05 -9.73 1.78
CA LEU A 336 12.91 -10.83 2.18
C LEU A 336 13.21 -10.82 3.68
N ILE A 337 13.51 -9.65 4.26
CA ILE A 337 13.72 -9.48 5.71
C ILE A 337 12.46 -9.90 6.47
N ASP A 338 11.29 -9.37 6.10
CA ASP A 338 10.00 -9.71 6.73
C ASP A 338 9.71 -11.22 6.62
N MET A 339 9.92 -11.78 5.44
CA MET A 339 9.69 -13.20 5.18
C MET A 339 10.59 -14.08 6.03
N TYR A 340 11.92 -13.84 6.06
CA TYR A 340 12.84 -14.66 6.84
C TYR A 340 12.57 -14.55 8.33
N ALA A 341 12.29 -13.34 8.82
CA ALA A 341 11.91 -13.13 10.21
C ALA A 341 10.64 -13.92 10.57
N LYS A 342 9.58 -13.86 9.76
CA LYS A 342 8.33 -14.60 10.00
C LYS A 342 8.45 -16.10 9.81
N CYS A 343 9.34 -16.58 8.94
CA CYS A 343 9.64 -18.00 8.78
C CYS A 343 10.55 -18.57 9.88
N GLY A 344 10.95 -17.75 10.86
CA GLY A 344 11.68 -18.22 12.03
C GLY A 344 13.21 -18.22 11.90
N ILE A 345 13.78 -17.65 10.82
CA ILE A 345 15.24 -17.60 10.60
C ILE A 345 15.70 -16.14 10.56
N ILE A 346 15.79 -15.54 11.75
CA ILE A 346 16.15 -14.12 11.90
C ILE A 346 17.58 -13.82 11.44
N GLU A 347 18.49 -14.79 11.48
CA GLU A 347 19.87 -14.64 11.03
C GLU A 347 19.94 -14.30 9.53
N ASN A 348 19.16 -15.01 8.70
CA ASN A 348 19.07 -14.71 7.27
C ASN A 348 18.45 -13.33 7.01
N ALA A 349 17.51 -12.90 7.84
CA ALA A 349 16.94 -11.54 7.72
C ALA A 349 18.00 -10.47 8.02
N VAL A 350 18.85 -10.68 9.04
CA VAL A 350 19.99 -9.82 9.36
C VAL A 350 21.03 -9.82 8.22
N ASP A 351 21.30 -10.97 7.61
CA ASP A 351 22.22 -11.07 6.47
C ASP A 351 21.72 -10.27 5.26
N VAL A 352 20.44 -10.41 4.92
CA VAL A 352 19.81 -9.61 3.86
C VAL A 352 19.93 -8.12 4.19
N PHE A 353 19.55 -7.71 5.41
CA PHE A 353 19.68 -6.33 5.87
C PHE A 353 21.10 -5.79 5.71
N ASN A 354 22.11 -6.54 6.15
CA ASN A 354 23.51 -6.13 6.05
C ASN A 354 23.99 -6.04 4.60
N SER A 355 23.47 -6.88 3.70
CA SER A 355 23.82 -6.87 2.28
C SER A 355 23.22 -5.71 1.47
N MET A 356 22.20 -5.02 2.00
CA MET A 356 21.54 -3.91 1.30
C MET A 356 22.39 -2.64 1.32
N ASP A 357 22.73 -2.10 0.14
CA ASP A 357 23.46 -0.84 -0.01
C ASP A 357 22.66 0.38 0.46
N THR A 358 21.35 0.39 0.19
CA THR A 358 20.42 1.45 0.56
C THR A 358 19.34 0.89 1.48
N LYS A 359 19.10 1.57 2.59
CA LYS A 359 18.11 1.19 3.60
C LYS A 359 17.18 2.37 3.82
N ASP A 360 15.89 2.16 3.65
CA ASP A 360 14.88 3.17 3.96
C ASP A 360 14.30 2.95 5.38
N LEU A 361 13.44 3.85 5.82
CA LEU A 361 12.73 3.74 7.09
C LEU A 361 12.01 2.38 7.24
N ILE A 362 11.44 1.85 6.15
CA ILE A 362 10.76 0.55 6.15
C ILE A 362 11.78 -0.57 6.40
N THR A 363 12.97 -0.52 5.80
CA THR A 363 14.05 -1.49 6.03
C THR A 363 14.42 -1.58 7.51
N TRP A 364 14.66 -0.44 8.15
CA TRP A 364 14.98 -0.37 9.59
C TRP A 364 13.84 -0.87 10.47
N ASN A 365 12.62 -0.41 10.21
CA ASN A 365 11.43 -0.82 10.97
C ASN A 365 11.20 -2.33 10.87
N THR A 366 11.40 -2.92 9.68
CA THR A 366 11.19 -4.35 9.44
C THR A 366 12.18 -5.20 10.23
N ILE A 367 13.49 -4.86 10.21
CA ILE A 367 14.50 -5.65 10.95
C ILE A 367 14.41 -5.45 12.46
N ILE A 368 14.12 -4.24 12.95
CA ILE A 368 13.95 -3.95 14.38
C ILE A 368 12.77 -4.77 14.93
N SER A 369 11.64 -4.75 14.23
CA SER A 369 10.45 -5.54 14.59
C SER A 369 10.74 -7.05 14.51
N GLY A 370 11.45 -7.49 13.46
CA GLY A 370 11.91 -8.87 13.31
C GLY A 370 12.73 -9.36 14.52
N LEU A 371 13.73 -8.59 14.94
CA LEU A 371 14.55 -8.92 16.11
C LEU A 371 13.73 -8.91 17.41
N ALA A 372 12.82 -7.95 17.57
CA ALA A 372 11.94 -7.88 18.73
C ALA A 372 11.07 -9.14 18.85
N MET A 373 10.40 -9.56 17.76
CA MET A 373 9.56 -10.77 17.73
C MET A 373 10.34 -12.05 18.08
N HIS A 374 11.64 -12.08 17.77
CA HIS A 374 12.54 -13.19 18.09
C HIS A 374 13.17 -13.09 19.49
N GLY A 375 12.75 -12.13 20.31
CA GLY A 375 13.29 -11.89 21.65
C GLY A 375 14.72 -11.34 21.67
N ARG A 376 15.27 -10.92 20.51
CA ARG A 376 16.61 -10.33 20.38
C ARG A 376 16.58 -8.82 20.63
N GLY A 377 15.99 -8.40 21.75
CA GLY A 377 15.71 -6.98 22.03
C GLY A 377 16.96 -6.09 22.07
N ALA A 378 18.09 -6.60 22.59
CA ALA A 378 19.36 -5.85 22.59
C ALA A 378 19.85 -5.54 21.16
N GLY A 379 19.66 -6.48 20.22
CA GLY A 379 19.97 -6.25 18.81
C GLY A 379 19.03 -5.21 18.18
N ALA A 380 17.74 -5.26 18.51
CA ALA A 380 16.76 -4.28 18.04
C ALA A 380 17.10 -2.86 18.51
N LEU A 381 17.49 -2.69 19.77
CA LEU A 381 17.93 -1.41 20.32
C LEU A 381 19.25 -0.91 19.70
N SER A 382 20.19 -1.82 19.42
CA SER A 382 21.42 -1.47 18.69
C SER A 382 21.10 -0.93 17.29
N LEU A 383 20.25 -1.62 16.53
CA LEU A 383 19.83 -1.17 15.20
C LEU A 383 19.06 0.15 15.24
N PHE A 384 18.29 0.42 16.30
CA PHE A 384 17.66 1.72 16.49
C PHE A 384 18.69 2.86 16.65
N HIS A 385 19.78 2.61 17.39
CA HIS A 385 20.86 3.59 17.49
C HIS A 385 21.60 3.78 16.16
N GLU A 386 21.83 2.70 15.41
CA GLU A 386 22.43 2.77 14.07
C GLU A 386 21.54 3.54 13.08
N MET A 387 20.22 3.33 13.11
CA MET A 387 19.24 4.08 12.34
C MET A 387 19.35 5.59 12.61
N LYS A 388 19.43 5.98 13.88
CA LYS A 388 19.63 7.39 14.27
C LYS A 388 20.96 7.95 13.77
N ASN A 389 22.03 7.16 13.85
CA ASN A 389 23.36 7.57 13.37
C ASN A 389 23.41 7.70 11.85
N ALA A 390 22.59 6.94 11.13
CA ALA A 390 22.40 7.06 9.68
C ALA A 390 21.56 8.29 9.28
N GLY A 391 20.99 9.03 10.24
CA GLY A 391 20.18 10.22 9.99
C GLY A 391 18.73 9.92 9.62
N GLU A 392 18.30 8.65 9.72
CA GLU A 392 16.91 8.25 9.49
C GLU A 392 16.05 8.62 10.70
N MET A 393 14.92 9.29 10.44
CA MET A 393 14.02 9.76 11.49
C MET A 393 13.05 8.65 11.91
N PRO A 394 13.02 8.26 13.20
CA PRO A 394 12.05 7.30 13.72
C PRO A 394 10.61 7.75 13.51
N ASP A 395 9.73 6.79 13.25
CA ASP A 395 8.28 6.99 13.19
C ASP A 395 7.55 6.16 14.26
N GLY A 396 6.22 6.21 14.27
CA GLY A 396 5.43 5.40 15.21
C GLY A 396 5.69 3.90 15.08
N ILE A 397 5.92 3.41 13.85
CA ILE A 397 6.21 1.99 13.62
C ILE A 397 7.56 1.62 14.25
N THR A 398 8.58 2.48 14.15
CA THR A 398 9.86 2.29 14.83
C THR A 398 9.67 2.10 16.33
N PHE A 399 8.86 2.96 16.97
CA PHE A 399 8.61 2.90 18.41
C PHE A 399 7.80 1.68 18.82
N ILE A 400 6.88 1.17 18.00
CA ILE A 400 6.24 -0.14 18.24
C ILE A 400 7.31 -1.23 18.33
N GLY A 401 8.23 -1.31 17.36
CA GLY A 401 9.31 -2.31 17.36
C GLY A 401 10.20 -2.23 18.61
N ILE A 402 10.57 -1.02 19.05
CA ILE A 402 11.36 -0.78 20.27
C ILE A 402 10.60 -1.19 21.53
N LEU A 403 9.34 -0.79 21.65
CA LEU A 403 8.53 -1.11 22.82
C LEU A 403 8.26 -2.62 22.91
N CYS A 404 8.06 -3.31 21.78
CA CYS A 404 8.02 -4.78 21.73
C CYS A 404 9.36 -5.39 22.18
N ALA A 405 10.51 -4.84 21.75
CA ALA A 405 11.81 -5.31 22.21
C ALA A 405 11.97 -5.16 23.74
N CYS A 406 11.56 -4.02 24.31
CA CYS A 406 11.52 -3.81 25.76
C CYS A 406 10.57 -4.80 26.45
N THR A 407 9.41 -5.08 25.85
CA THR A 407 8.39 -6.02 26.36
C THR A 407 8.96 -7.43 26.49
N HIS A 408 9.60 -7.94 25.44
CA HIS A 408 10.17 -9.29 25.44
C HIS A 408 11.39 -9.43 26.36
N MET A 409 12.11 -8.35 26.64
CA MET A 409 13.23 -8.33 27.58
C MET A 409 12.86 -7.94 29.02
N GLY A 410 11.62 -7.49 29.26
CA GLY A 410 11.18 -6.98 30.57
C GLY A 410 11.83 -5.66 30.98
N LEU A 411 12.29 -4.85 30.03
CA LEU A 411 12.97 -3.57 30.27
C LEU A 411 11.96 -2.45 30.53
N VAL A 412 11.30 -2.49 31.69
CA VAL A 412 10.17 -1.60 32.00
C VAL A 412 10.55 -0.12 31.99
N GLU A 413 11.65 0.24 32.65
CA GLU A 413 12.08 1.64 32.77
C GLU A 413 12.54 2.22 31.43
N GLU A 414 13.21 1.41 30.60
CA GLU A 414 13.62 1.82 29.25
C GLU A 414 12.41 1.98 28.34
N GLY A 415 11.44 1.05 28.40
CA GLY A 415 10.19 1.17 27.65
C GLY A 415 9.41 2.43 28.00
N LEU A 416 9.32 2.78 29.29
CA LEU A 416 8.72 4.04 29.75
C LEU A 416 9.47 5.27 29.22
N SER A 417 10.80 5.23 29.22
CA SER A 417 11.65 6.30 28.67
C SER A 417 11.46 6.47 27.16
N TYR A 418 11.44 5.37 26.40
CA TYR A 418 11.18 5.40 24.95
C TYR A 418 9.78 5.90 24.62
N PHE A 419 8.76 5.48 25.38
CA PHE A 419 7.40 5.97 25.22
C PHE A 419 7.29 7.49 25.45
N GLN A 420 8.03 8.03 26.42
CA GLN A 420 8.07 9.48 26.66
C GLN A 420 8.84 10.24 25.56
N SER A 421 10.01 9.74 25.15
CA SER A 421 10.82 10.38 24.12
C SER A 421 10.12 10.42 22.76
N MET A 422 9.29 9.42 22.42
CA MET A 422 8.43 9.44 21.24
C MET A 422 7.63 10.76 21.12
N ALA A 423 7.02 11.21 22.22
CA ALA A 423 6.24 12.45 22.23
C ALA A 423 7.12 13.69 22.41
N MET A 424 8.12 13.64 23.30
CA MET A 424 8.92 14.81 23.67
C MET A 424 10.00 15.16 22.65
N ASP A 425 10.72 14.17 22.15
CA ASP A 425 11.90 14.35 21.31
C ASP A 425 11.55 14.26 19.82
N TYR A 426 10.56 13.43 19.46
CA TYR A 426 10.18 13.16 18.08
C TYR A 426 8.82 13.74 17.67
N SER A 427 8.07 14.32 18.61
CA SER A 427 6.73 14.89 18.35
C SER A 427 5.74 13.88 17.73
N ILE A 428 5.91 12.59 18.01
CA ILE A 428 5.02 11.53 17.52
C ILE A 428 3.95 11.29 18.57
N VAL A 429 2.68 11.39 18.16
CA VAL A 429 1.53 11.18 19.05
C VAL A 429 1.31 9.67 19.24
N PRO A 430 1.37 9.16 20.49
CA PRO A 430 1.10 7.75 20.75
C PRO A 430 -0.27 7.30 20.25
N GLN A 431 -0.28 6.21 19.48
CA GLN A 431 -1.48 5.53 18.99
C GLN A 431 -1.79 4.28 19.83
N ILE A 432 -2.95 3.66 19.60
CA ILE A 432 -3.44 2.52 20.40
C ILE A 432 -2.43 1.38 20.51
N GLU A 433 -1.66 1.12 19.45
CA GLU A 433 -0.63 0.08 19.40
C GLU A 433 0.53 0.36 20.37
N HIS A 434 0.92 1.63 20.55
CA HIS A 434 1.97 2.03 21.48
C HIS A 434 1.51 1.86 22.92
N TYR A 435 0.27 2.26 23.22
CA TYR A 435 -0.34 2.01 24.53
C TYR A 435 -0.45 0.51 24.80
N GLY A 436 -0.81 -0.29 23.79
CA GLY A 436 -0.86 -1.74 23.90
C GLY A 436 0.48 -2.38 24.23
N CYS A 437 1.58 -1.91 23.62
CA CYS A 437 2.93 -2.36 23.97
C CYS A 437 3.29 -2.01 25.43
N MET A 438 2.94 -0.81 25.90
CA MET A 438 3.21 -0.40 27.28
C MET A 438 2.40 -1.21 28.30
N VAL A 439 1.14 -1.48 28.01
CA VAL A 439 0.30 -2.33 28.86
C VAL A 439 0.85 -3.75 28.89
N ASP A 440 1.25 -4.31 27.73
CA ASP A 440 1.87 -5.64 27.66
C ASP A 440 3.18 -5.71 28.46
N LEU A 441 4.05 -4.71 28.33
CA LEU A 441 5.30 -4.58 29.10
C LEU A 441 5.04 -4.59 30.62
N LEU A 442 4.12 -3.76 31.10
CA LEU A 442 3.77 -3.69 32.52
C LEU A 442 3.11 -4.98 33.02
N ALA A 443 2.24 -5.56 32.19
CA ALA A 443 1.50 -6.77 32.53
C ALA A 443 2.42 -7.99 32.61
N ARG A 444 3.32 -8.19 31.64
CA ARG A 444 4.36 -9.24 31.64
C ARG A 444 5.42 -9.05 32.72
N ALA A 445 5.62 -7.82 33.21
CA ALA A 445 6.48 -7.56 34.37
C ALA A 445 5.77 -7.83 35.71
N GLY A 446 4.49 -8.21 35.71
CA GLY A 446 3.70 -8.44 36.91
C GLY A 446 3.20 -7.17 37.61
N ARG A 447 3.42 -5.99 37.02
CA ARG A 447 2.98 -4.69 37.53
C ARG A 447 1.50 -4.43 37.15
N LEU A 448 0.63 -5.40 37.45
CA LEU A 448 -0.78 -5.40 36.99
C LEU A 448 -1.58 -4.18 37.45
N ALA A 449 -1.36 -3.71 38.68
CA ALA A 449 -2.04 -2.52 39.19
C ALA A 449 -1.68 -1.26 38.38
N GLU A 450 -0.40 -1.13 38.01
CA GLU A 450 0.09 -0.02 37.20
C GLU A 450 -0.37 -0.14 35.74
N ALA A 451 -0.45 -1.36 35.21
CA ALA A 451 -1.01 -1.60 33.88
C ALA A 451 -2.48 -1.14 33.81
N VAL A 452 -3.29 -1.45 34.83
CA VAL A 452 -4.69 -1.01 34.92
C VAL A 452 -4.79 0.51 35.09
N ASP A 453 -3.95 1.11 35.93
CA ASP A 453 -3.89 2.56 36.07
C ASP A 453 -3.49 3.26 34.76
N PHE A 454 -2.55 2.68 34.02
CA PHE A 454 -2.13 3.16 32.71
C PHE A 454 -3.29 3.11 31.70
N VAL A 455 -4.08 2.03 31.69
CA VAL A 455 -5.31 1.91 30.88
C VAL A 455 -6.37 2.96 31.27
N LYS A 456 -6.44 3.37 32.53
CA LYS A 456 -7.36 4.45 32.94
C LYS A 456 -6.90 5.83 32.53
N ARG A 457 -5.59 6.03 32.37
CA ARG A 457 -4.97 7.32 32.03
C ARG A 457 -4.81 7.56 30.53
N MET A 458 -4.94 6.54 29.69
CA MET A 458 -4.84 6.74 28.25
C MET A 458 -5.95 7.68 27.72
N PRO A 459 -5.65 8.54 26.75
CA PRO A 459 -6.62 9.48 26.18
C PRO A 459 -7.54 8.84 25.13
N ILE A 460 -7.38 7.54 24.86
CA ILE A 460 -8.10 6.75 23.85
C ILE A 460 -8.73 5.55 24.55
N GLU A 461 -9.84 5.02 24.06
CA GLU A 461 -10.44 3.80 24.61
C GLU A 461 -9.58 2.57 24.28
N ALA A 462 -9.39 1.70 25.26
CA ALA A 462 -8.61 0.47 25.10
C ALA A 462 -9.34 -0.54 24.19
N ASP A 463 -8.61 -1.12 23.24
CA ASP A 463 -9.13 -2.10 22.29
C ASP A 463 -9.09 -3.54 22.84
N ALA A 464 -9.56 -4.49 22.03
CA ALA A 464 -9.59 -5.90 22.41
C ALA A 464 -8.19 -6.49 22.66
N VAL A 465 -7.16 -5.99 21.96
CA VAL A 465 -5.79 -6.50 22.11
C VAL A 465 -5.23 -6.16 23.48
N ILE A 466 -5.46 -4.93 23.96
CA ILE A 466 -5.00 -4.49 25.29
C ILE A 466 -5.63 -5.32 26.40
N TRP A 467 -6.95 -5.55 26.34
CA TRP A 467 -7.64 -6.36 27.33
C TRP A 467 -7.26 -7.84 27.25
N ALA A 468 -7.01 -8.37 26.05
CA ALA A 468 -6.51 -9.73 25.87
C ALA A 468 -5.11 -9.93 26.46
N ASN A 469 -4.20 -8.96 26.29
CA ASN A 469 -2.86 -8.99 26.91
C ASN A 469 -2.96 -9.01 28.44
N LEU A 470 -3.81 -8.15 29.03
CA LEU A 470 -4.07 -8.16 30.47
C LEU A 470 -4.65 -9.49 30.95
N LEU A 471 -5.62 -10.05 30.24
CA LEU A 471 -6.22 -11.35 30.58
C LEU A 471 -5.18 -12.47 30.55
N GLY A 472 -4.29 -12.46 29.57
CA GLY A 472 -3.16 -13.38 29.46
C GLY A 472 -2.22 -13.30 30.67
N SER A 473 -1.78 -12.09 31.04
CA SER A 473 -0.94 -11.90 32.23
C SER A 473 -1.66 -12.27 33.53
N CYS A 474 -2.97 -12.04 33.63
CA CYS A 474 -3.75 -12.46 34.80
C CYS A 474 -3.71 -13.97 35.04
N ARG A 475 -3.62 -14.78 33.97
CA ARG A 475 -3.41 -16.22 34.10
C ARG A 475 -2.06 -16.54 34.74
N VAL A 476 -1.00 -15.89 34.27
CA VAL A 476 0.38 -16.09 34.77
C VAL A 476 0.47 -15.71 36.26
N TYR A 477 -0.10 -14.56 36.64
CA TYR A 477 -0.05 -14.03 38.00
C TYR A 477 -1.24 -14.41 38.88
N LYS A 478 -2.15 -15.25 38.38
CA LYS A 478 -3.31 -15.77 39.11
C LYS A 478 -4.24 -14.68 39.68
N ASN A 479 -4.36 -13.55 38.99
CA ASN A 479 -5.23 -12.45 39.40
C ASN A 479 -6.63 -12.60 38.79
N VAL A 480 -7.58 -13.14 39.56
CA VAL A 480 -8.92 -13.46 39.05
C VAL A 480 -9.79 -12.22 38.88
N GLU A 481 -9.69 -11.26 39.78
CA GLU A 481 -10.53 -10.06 39.74
C GLU A 481 -10.27 -9.26 38.46
N LEU A 482 -9.00 -9.09 38.10
CA LEU A 482 -8.62 -8.42 36.85
C LEU A 482 -8.96 -9.27 35.61
N ALA A 483 -8.88 -10.60 35.70
CA ALA A 483 -9.29 -11.49 34.62
C ALA A 483 -10.79 -11.39 34.31
N GLU A 484 -11.64 -11.32 35.34
CA GLU A 484 -13.08 -11.15 35.19
C GLU A 484 -13.42 -9.78 34.57
N LEU A 485 -12.76 -8.71 35.02
CA LEU A 485 -12.90 -7.36 34.43
C LEU A 485 -12.47 -7.33 32.96
N ALA A 486 -11.32 -7.92 32.62
CA ALA A 486 -10.83 -7.95 31.24
C ALA A 486 -11.78 -8.73 30.32
N LEU A 487 -12.37 -9.83 30.80
CA LEU A 487 -13.35 -10.58 30.02
C LEU A 487 -14.65 -9.79 29.77
N GLU A 488 -15.14 -9.06 30.77
CA GLU A 488 -16.32 -8.22 30.62
C GLU A 488 -16.13 -7.22 29.47
N ARG A 489 -14.99 -6.52 29.46
CA ARG A 489 -14.60 -5.59 28.39
C ARG A 489 -14.43 -6.28 27.03
N LEU A 490 -13.78 -7.44 27.00
CA LEU A 490 -13.63 -8.24 25.78
C LEU A 490 -14.97 -8.73 25.22
N THR A 491 -15.97 -8.96 26.06
CA THR A 491 -17.30 -9.39 25.62
C THR A 491 -18.08 -8.22 25.01
N GLU A 492 -17.89 -7.01 25.52
CA GLU A 492 -18.44 -5.77 24.93
C GLU A 492 -17.82 -5.50 23.54
N LEU A 493 -16.49 -5.63 23.43
CA LEU A 493 -15.74 -5.33 22.20
C LEU A 493 -15.84 -6.44 21.15
N GLU A 494 -15.74 -7.70 21.57
CA GLU A 494 -15.73 -8.87 20.71
C GLU A 494 -16.72 -9.95 21.18
N PRO A 495 -18.03 -9.69 21.10
CA PRO A 495 -19.06 -10.60 21.60
C PRO A 495 -19.07 -11.98 20.91
N LYS A 496 -18.37 -12.11 19.78
CA LYS A 496 -18.31 -13.33 18.95
C LYS A 496 -16.96 -14.06 19.03
N ASN A 497 -16.04 -13.66 19.90
CA ASN A 497 -14.73 -14.31 20.01
C ASN A 497 -14.72 -15.38 21.12
N PRO A 498 -14.78 -16.69 20.78
CA PRO A 498 -14.81 -17.75 21.78
C PRO A 498 -13.48 -17.91 22.54
N ALA A 499 -12.38 -17.34 22.05
CA ALA A 499 -11.06 -17.45 22.69
C ALA A 499 -11.04 -16.80 24.08
N ASN A 500 -11.77 -15.70 24.26
CA ASN A 500 -11.82 -14.92 25.51
C ASN A 500 -12.41 -15.77 26.65
N PHE A 501 -13.50 -16.51 26.38
CA PHE A 501 -14.12 -17.42 27.34
C PHE A 501 -13.25 -18.65 27.65
N VAL A 502 -12.55 -19.18 26.64
CA VAL A 502 -11.59 -20.30 26.84
C VAL A 502 -10.46 -19.87 27.77
N MET A 503 -9.95 -18.65 27.63
CA MET A 503 -8.87 -18.13 28.47
C MET A 503 -9.30 -18.02 29.94
N LEU A 504 -10.47 -17.43 30.24
CA LEU A 504 -10.97 -17.37 31.62
C LEU A 504 -11.30 -18.76 32.19
N SER A 505 -11.86 -19.67 31.37
CA SER A 505 -12.08 -21.06 31.77
C SER A 505 -10.77 -21.76 32.17
N ASN A 506 -9.67 -21.47 31.48
CA ASN A 506 -8.36 -22.02 31.84
C ASN A 506 -7.86 -21.42 33.17
N ILE A 507 -8.01 -20.11 33.38
CA ILE A 507 -7.65 -19.44 34.65
C ILE A 507 -8.40 -20.06 35.84
N TYR A 508 -9.71 -20.27 35.72
CA TYR A 508 -10.49 -20.93 36.77
C TYR A 508 -10.06 -22.38 36.98
N GLY A 509 -9.71 -23.11 35.91
CA GLY A 509 -9.16 -24.46 36.00
C GLY A 509 -7.83 -24.50 36.76
N ASP A 510 -6.90 -23.61 36.41
CA ASP A 510 -5.58 -23.46 37.04
C ASP A 510 -5.67 -23.13 38.54
N LEU A 511 -6.81 -22.57 38.98
CA LEU A 511 -7.12 -22.24 40.37
C LEU A 511 -8.05 -23.25 41.06
N GLY A 512 -8.42 -24.34 40.41
CA GLY A 512 -9.30 -25.38 40.96
C GLY A 512 -10.77 -24.99 41.11
N ARG A 513 -11.20 -23.86 40.51
CA ARG A 513 -12.57 -23.34 40.54
C ARG A 513 -13.48 -24.04 39.52
N TRP A 514 -13.61 -25.36 39.62
CA TRP A 514 -14.32 -26.19 38.63
C TRP A 514 -15.81 -25.86 38.42
N LYS A 515 -16.47 -25.29 39.44
CA LYS A 515 -17.85 -24.80 39.31
C LYS A 515 -17.96 -23.64 38.32
N ASP A 516 -16.97 -22.76 38.29
CA ASP A 516 -16.94 -21.60 37.39
C ASP A 516 -16.58 -22.00 35.97
N VAL A 517 -15.68 -22.97 35.82
CA VAL A 517 -15.42 -23.63 34.53
C VAL A 517 -16.71 -24.21 33.93
N ALA A 518 -17.53 -24.88 34.74
CA ALA A 518 -18.80 -25.41 34.27
C ALA A 518 -19.78 -24.29 33.85
N ARG A 519 -19.86 -23.19 34.61
CA ARG A 519 -20.67 -22.02 34.26
C ARG A 519 -20.26 -21.39 32.93
N ILE A 520 -18.96 -21.18 32.71
CA ILE A 520 -18.46 -20.64 31.42
C ILE A 520 -18.79 -21.58 30.27
N LYS A 521 -18.59 -22.90 30.44
CA LYS A 521 -18.89 -23.88 29.37
C LYS A 521 -20.36 -23.92 28.99
N VAL A 522 -21.26 -23.67 29.94
CA VAL A 522 -22.71 -23.53 29.66
C VAL A 522 -22.96 -22.24 28.90
N ALA A 523 -22.44 -21.10 29.37
CA ALA A 523 -22.56 -19.82 28.67
C ALA A 523 -22.02 -19.86 27.22
N MET A 524 -20.91 -20.59 26.99
CA MET A 524 -20.36 -20.82 25.64
C MET A 524 -21.25 -21.70 24.74
N ARG A 525 -22.02 -22.64 25.31
CA ARG A 525 -22.97 -23.46 24.55
C ARG A 525 -24.23 -22.67 24.20
N ASP A 526 -24.75 -21.91 25.16
CA ASP A 526 -26.00 -21.15 25.03
C ASP A 526 -25.87 -20.00 24.02
N THR A 527 -24.65 -19.53 23.80
CA THR A 527 -24.29 -18.55 22.76
C THR A 527 -24.10 -19.17 21.36
N GLY A 528 -24.22 -20.50 21.22
CA GLY A 528 -24.15 -21.21 19.94
C GLY A 528 -22.73 -21.43 19.39
N PHE A 529 -21.68 -21.18 20.17
CA PHE A 529 -20.30 -21.28 19.70
C PHE A 529 -19.81 -22.72 19.61
N LYS A 530 -19.14 -23.05 18.49
CA LYS A 530 -18.34 -24.27 18.33
C LYS A 530 -16.87 -23.92 18.45
N LYS A 531 -16.13 -24.65 19.29
CA LYS A 531 -14.67 -24.55 19.38
C LYS A 531 -14.06 -24.91 18.02
N LEU A 532 -13.45 -23.95 17.35
CA LEU A 532 -12.69 -24.23 16.13
C LEU A 532 -11.45 -25.08 16.52
N PRO A 533 -11.19 -26.21 15.84
CA PRO A 533 -9.98 -26.98 16.05
C PRO A 533 -8.74 -26.14 15.75
N GLY A 534 -7.71 -26.25 16.58
CA GLY A 534 -6.39 -25.75 16.21
C GLY A 534 -5.87 -26.55 15.03
N CYS A 535 -5.36 -25.86 14.02
CA CYS A 535 -4.70 -26.47 12.88
C CYS A 535 -3.22 -26.09 12.93
N SER A 536 -2.34 -27.04 12.66
CA SER A 536 -0.95 -26.79 12.36
C SER A 536 -0.68 -27.09 10.90
N SER A 537 0.28 -26.40 10.30
CA SER A 537 0.76 -26.72 8.96
C SER A 537 2.23 -27.13 9.03
N ILE A 538 2.60 -28.09 8.19
CA ILE A 538 3.99 -28.56 8.04
C ILE A 538 4.34 -28.62 6.56
N GLU A 539 5.46 -28.03 6.16
CA GLU A 539 5.99 -28.16 4.80
C GLU A 539 6.82 -29.45 4.70
N VAL A 540 6.47 -30.32 3.76
CA VAL A 540 7.21 -31.54 3.43
C VAL A 540 7.41 -31.60 1.92
N ASN A 541 8.65 -31.52 1.45
CA ASN A 541 9.01 -31.55 0.02
C ASN A 541 8.23 -30.54 -0.83
N GLU A 542 8.27 -29.26 -0.47
CA GLU A 542 7.58 -28.14 -1.17
C GLU A 542 6.04 -28.21 -1.15
N VAL A 543 5.46 -29.10 -0.34
CA VAL A 543 4.02 -29.23 -0.12
C VAL A 543 3.71 -28.92 1.34
N VAL A 544 2.88 -27.91 1.57
CA VAL A 544 2.38 -27.59 2.92
C VAL A 544 1.17 -28.46 3.24
N MET A 545 1.32 -29.28 4.26
CA MET A 545 0.30 -30.18 4.78
C MET A 545 -0.38 -29.55 5.98
N LEU A 546 -1.71 -29.43 5.94
CA LEU A 546 -2.51 -28.94 7.05
C LEU A 546 -2.95 -30.11 7.95
N GLY A 547 -2.52 -30.13 9.21
CA GLY A 547 -2.98 -31.04 10.25
C GLY A 547 -3.97 -30.34 11.19
N CYS A 548 -5.26 -30.68 11.12
CA CYS A 548 -6.26 -30.18 12.08
C CYS A 548 -6.61 -31.27 13.11
N LEU A 549 -6.57 -30.93 14.40
CA LEU A 549 -6.96 -31.83 15.49
C LEU A 549 -8.49 -31.84 15.68
N SER A 550 -9.23 -32.57 14.84
CA SER A 550 -10.67 -32.80 15.05
C SER A 550 -11.04 -34.28 14.93
N ARG A 551 -11.88 -34.76 15.85
CA ARG A 551 -12.48 -36.12 15.84
C ARG A 551 -13.69 -36.25 14.90
N GLU A 552 -14.13 -35.16 14.27
CA GLU A 552 -15.32 -35.16 13.42
C GLU A 552 -15.15 -34.21 12.24
N LEU A 553 -14.51 -34.68 11.16
CA LEU A 553 -14.80 -34.23 9.79
C LEU A 553 -14.28 -35.22 8.75
N ASP A 554 -15.07 -35.35 7.70
CA ASP A 554 -15.11 -36.26 6.56
C ASP A 554 -13.98 -37.30 6.35
N ARG A 555 -14.36 -38.59 6.34
CA ARG A 555 -13.47 -39.74 6.12
C ARG A 555 -12.66 -39.65 4.82
N LYS A 556 -13.09 -38.85 3.84
CA LYS A 556 -12.40 -38.69 2.54
C LYS A 556 -11.15 -37.78 2.60
N SER A 557 -11.13 -36.76 3.45
CA SER A 557 -9.98 -35.85 3.62
C SER A 557 -8.90 -36.48 4.51
N ILE A 558 -9.30 -37.20 5.56
CA ILE A 558 -8.38 -37.96 6.42
C ILE A 558 -7.69 -39.09 5.64
N VAL A 559 -8.44 -39.86 4.83
CA VAL A 559 -7.84 -40.93 4.01
C VAL A 559 -6.87 -40.39 2.96
N ARG A 560 -7.04 -39.16 2.46
CA ARG A 560 -6.09 -38.53 1.53
C ARG A 560 -4.82 -38.06 2.23
N ALA A 561 -4.94 -37.51 3.45
CA ALA A 561 -3.81 -37.11 4.28
C ALA A 561 -3.02 -38.32 4.82
N GLU A 562 -3.71 -39.37 5.28
CA GLU A 562 -3.10 -40.61 5.78
C GLU A 562 -2.48 -41.46 4.66
N ALA A 563 -3.12 -41.55 3.48
CA ALA A 563 -2.55 -42.28 2.34
C ALA A 563 -1.29 -41.61 1.77
N ASN A 564 -1.15 -40.28 1.90
CA ASN A 564 0.05 -39.56 1.52
C ASN A 564 1.15 -39.65 2.60
N MET A 565 0.79 -39.66 3.89
CA MET A 565 1.77 -39.92 4.97
C MET A 565 2.38 -41.33 4.88
N ILE A 566 1.58 -42.37 4.58
CA ILE A 566 2.06 -43.75 4.53
C ILE A 566 2.93 -44.03 3.28
N LYS A 567 2.75 -43.28 2.18
CA LYS A 567 3.55 -43.43 0.96
C LYS A 567 4.91 -42.73 0.98
N LEU A 568 5.15 -41.81 1.93
CA LEU A 568 6.31 -40.93 1.95
C LEU A 568 7.31 -41.22 3.07
N LEU A 569 7.09 -42.22 3.93
CA LEU A 569 8.11 -42.71 4.87
C LEU A 569 9.20 -43.48 4.11
N PRO A 570 10.43 -42.95 3.93
CA PRO A 570 11.54 -43.76 3.46
C PRO A 570 12.07 -44.58 4.65
N GLN A 571 12.40 -45.85 4.42
CA GLN A 571 13.02 -46.74 5.40
C GLN A 571 14.46 -46.32 5.84
N ASN A 572 14.89 -45.07 5.66
CA ASN A 572 16.27 -44.66 5.89
C ASN A 572 16.41 -43.50 6.90
N ASN A 573 17.25 -43.75 7.90
CA ASN A 573 17.67 -42.89 9.02
C ASN A 573 18.29 -41.55 8.60
N HIS A 574 17.48 -40.53 8.28
CA HIS A 574 17.92 -39.13 8.33
C HIS A 574 16.99 -38.30 9.25
N PRO A 575 17.54 -37.38 10.05
CA PRO A 575 16.75 -36.59 10.99
C PRO A 575 15.87 -35.59 10.23
N LEU A 576 14.55 -35.77 10.31
CA LEU A 576 13.56 -34.82 9.83
C LEU A 576 13.54 -33.61 10.78
N THR A 577 13.76 -32.41 10.25
CA THR A 577 13.55 -31.15 10.98
C THR A 577 12.06 -30.87 11.01
N PHE A 578 11.43 -30.98 12.18
CA PHE A 578 10.01 -30.70 12.38
C PHE A 578 9.81 -29.19 12.60
N ILE A 579 9.19 -28.50 11.65
CA ILE A 579 8.64 -27.15 11.87
C ILE A 579 7.14 -27.32 12.06
N VAL A 580 6.67 -27.13 13.29
CA VAL A 580 5.24 -27.10 13.62
C VAL A 580 4.81 -25.63 13.61
N VAL A 581 4.24 -25.16 12.50
CA VAL A 581 3.55 -23.85 12.48
C VAL A 581 2.15 -24.09 13.01
N ILE A 582 1.90 -23.74 14.28
CA ILE A 582 0.55 -23.74 14.84
C ILE A 582 -0.16 -22.49 14.31
N PHE A 583 -1.12 -22.66 13.40
CA PHE A 583 -2.12 -21.62 13.14
C PHE A 583 -3.10 -21.59 14.33
N SER A 584 -2.66 -20.98 15.43
CA SER A 584 -3.60 -20.28 16.29
C SER A 584 -3.87 -18.96 15.59
N THR A 585 -5.09 -18.77 15.10
CA THR A 585 -5.66 -17.42 15.00
C THR A 585 -5.20 -16.63 16.21
N PHE A 586 -4.46 -15.53 15.99
CA PHE A 586 -3.86 -14.68 17.01
C PHE A 586 -4.75 -14.61 18.26
N ALA A 587 -4.33 -15.36 19.28
CA ALA A 587 -4.80 -15.27 20.64
C ALA A 587 -3.59 -15.68 21.50
N SER A 588 -2.78 -14.67 21.81
CA SER A 588 -1.74 -14.62 22.84
C SER A 588 -0.61 -15.67 22.80
N VAL A 589 0.62 -15.19 22.61
CA VAL A 589 1.83 -15.73 23.26
C VAL A 589 2.39 -14.69 24.22
#